data_AF-A0A4Z0HT22-F1
#
_entry.id   AF-A0A4Z0HT22-F1
#
_cell.length_a   1.000
_cell.length_b   1.000
_cell.length_c   1.000
_cell.angle_alpha   90.00
_cell.angle_beta   90.00
_cell.angle_gamma   90.00
#
_symmetry.space_group_name_H-M   'P 1'
#
loop_
_entity.id
_entity.type
_entity.pdbx_description
1 polymer ?
#
loop_
_entity_poly.entity_id
_entity_poly.type
_entity_poly.pdbx_seq_one_letter_code
_entity_poly.pdbx_strand_id
1 'polypeptide(L)'
;MSSFAQDRDQTLVPFLAASGREIISVVNLGELTKFPFLASVWGDVATWVGATATGLAALIAAITYALGRRGEKWAQAQLVYFEPGADAMYEVHNRSDKPIVDVRAVLKRRSLYSAARVGSYSDSVIFRSPTVASFPSYEFYLSAKQGHSRRLSATPQSNRFAEKIEPDHAGKVKADWIHVNGYKSYIEFRDVHGRDWQFDVEAERLRPLKRRPTFLRLKSKPWWAAWWIAKNNAIYIWRNCLYHPNGKPPR
;
A
#
# COMPACT_ATOMS: atom_id res chain seq x y z
N MET A 1 23.22 -39.65 -31.73
CA MET A 1 23.57 -38.42 -32.47
C MET A 1 23.05 -37.26 -31.65
N SER A 2 23.80 -36.44 -30.92
CA SER A 2 25.24 -36.19 -30.90
C SER A 2 25.58 -35.61 -29.52
N SER A 3 26.59 -36.19 -28.87
CA SER A 3 27.16 -35.75 -27.60
C SER A 3 27.97 -34.47 -27.78
N PHE A 4 27.80 -33.49 -26.89
CA PHE A 4 28.79 -32.44 -26.68
C PHE A 4 29.12 -32.40 -25.19
N ALA A 5 30.15 -33.17 -24.84
CA ALA A 5 30.94 -32.98 -23.65
C ALA A 5 31.77 -31.71 -23.86
N GLN A 6 31.67 -30.76 -22.93
CA GLN A 6 32.58 -29.62 -22.89
C GLN A 6 33.33 -29.63 -21.56
N ASP A 7 34.49 -30.26 -21.65
CA ASP A 7 35.64 -30.13 -20.77
C ASP A 7 35.87 -28.65 -20.43
N ARG A 8 35.96 -28.35 -19.14
CA ARG A 8 36.54 -27.10 -18.66
C ARG A 8 37.66 -27.45 -17.71
N ASP A 9 38.86 -27.27 -18.25
CA ASP A 9 40.15 -27.32 -17.59
C ASP A 9 40.12 -26.65 -16.22
N GLN A 10 40.33 -27.48 -15.20
CA GLN A 10 40.69 -27.07 -13.86
C GLN A 10 42.17 -26.65 -13.87
N THR A 11 42.43 -25.36 -14.10
CA THR A 11 43.74 -24.78 -13.79
C THR A 11 43.88 -24.65 -12.28
N LEU A 12 44.53 -25.64 -11.68
CA LEU A 12 45.01 -25.66 -10.30
C LEU A 12 46.07 -24.55 -10.12
N VAL A 13 45.68 -23.45 -9.49
CA VAL A 13 46.62 -22.44 -9.00
C VAL A 13 47.17 -22.91 -7.66
N PRO A 14 48.50 -22.95 -7.45
CA PRO A 14 49.08 -23.31 -6.15
C PRO A 14 48.75 -22.22 -5.12
N PHE A 15 47.85 -22.55 -4.20
CA PHE A 15 47.55 -21.75 -3.01
C PHE A 15 48.74 -21.86 -2.06
N LEU A 16 49.71 -20.96 -2.24
CA LEU A 16 50.82 -20.73 -1.32
C LEU A 16 50.26 -20.37 0.06
N ALA A 17 50.41 -21.31 1.00
CA ALA A 17 50.18 -21.10 2.42
C ALA A 17 51.21 -20.11 2.97
N ALA A 18 50.94 -18.81 2.80
CA ALA A 18 51.61 -17.77 3.57
C ALA A 18 50.99 -17.77 4.97
N SER A 19 51.67 -18.42 5.90
CA SER A 19 51.41 -18.34 7.34
C SER A 19 51.72 -16.92 7.83
N GLY A 20 50.85 -15.97 7.50
CA GLY A 20 50.80 -14.68 8.16
C GLY A 20 50.31 -14.90 9.58
N ARG A 21 51.25 -14.96 10.53
CA ARG A 21 50.95 -14.78 11.96
C ARG A 21 50.21 -13.45 12.09
N GLU A 22 48.89 -13.50 12.21
CA GLU A 22 48.12 -12.40 12.77
C GLU A 22 48.66 -12.16 14.18
N ILE A 23 49.45 -11.11 14.33
CA ILE A 23 49.73 -10.52 15.63
C ILE A 23 48.37 -9.95 16.07
N ILE A 24 47.60 -10.77 16.77
CA ILE A 24 46.46 -10.32 17.55
C ILE A 24 47.07 -9.42 18.62
N SER A 25 47.21 -8.13 18.31
CA SER A 25 47.56 -7.12 19.29
C SER A 25 46.45 -7.14 20.32
N VAL A 26 46.74 -7.72 21.48
CA VAL A 26 45.86 -7.69 22.66
C VAL A 26 45.65 -6.22 22.97
N VAL A 27 44.51 -5.68 22.55
CA VAL A 27 44.11 -4.30 22.83
C VAL A 27 43.98 -4.19 24.34
N ASN A 28 44.94 -3.52 24.95
CA ASN A 28 44.99 -3.33 26.39
C ASN A 28 43.89 -2.32 26.76
N LEU A 29 42.71 -2.83 27.16
CA LEU A 29 41.51 -2.04 27.51
C LEU A 29 41.78 -0.96 28.58
N GLY A 30 42.89 -1.06 29.32
CA GLY A 30 43.35 -0.06 30.28
C GLY A 30 43.84 1.26 29.66
N GLU A 31 44.20 1.32 28.38
CA GLU A 31 44.57 2.58 27.72
C GLU A 31 43.37 3.43 27.28
N LEU A 32 42.18 2.82 27.10
CA LEU A 32 40.95 3.54 26.77
C LEU A 32 40.51 4.54 27.85
N THR A 33 40.88 4.30 29.12
CA THR A 33 40.49 5.18 30.24
C THR A 33 41.39 6.41 30.37
N LYS A 34 42.62 6.39 29.82
CA LYS A 34 43.57 7.51 29.90
C LYS A 34 43.53 8.43 28.68
N PHE A 35 43.24 7.89 27.50
CA PHE A 35 43.17 8.67 26.26
C PHE A 35 41.94 8.26 25.44
N PRO A 36 40.75 8.85 25.73
CA PRO A 36 39.50 8.43 25.11
C PRO A 36 39.44 8.65 23.60
N PHE A 37 40.37 9.41 23.02
CA PHE A 37 40.45 9.75 21.59
C PHE A 37 41.76 9.30 20.93
N LEU A 38 42.35 8.17 21.34
CA LEU A 38 43.46 7.57 20.60
C LEU A 38 42.99 7.18 19.19
N ALA A 39 43.53 7.86 18.16
CA ALA A 39 43.23 7.61 16.75
C ALA A 39 43.50 6.16 16.32
N SER A 40 44.38 5.45 17.04
CA SER A 40 44.67 4.03 16.81
C SER A 40 43.50 3.09 17.14
N VAL A 41 42.62 3.46 18.08
CA VAL A 41 41.49 2.63 18.51
C VAL A 41 40.21 2.99 17.74
N TRP A 42 40.03 4.28 17.45
CA TRP A 42 38.83 4.78 16.78
C TRP A 42 38.98 4.89 15.25
N GLY A 43 40.18 4.73 14.71
CA GLY A 43 40.47 4.91 13.28
C GLY A 43 40.55 6.39 12.87
N ASP A 44 41.07 6.65 11.67
CA ASP A 44 41.14 8.01 11.13
C ASP A 44 39.74 8.61 10.93
N VAL A 45 39.60 9.91 11.21
CA VAL A 45 38.36 10.69 10.94
C VAL A 45 37.91 10.52 9.49
N ALA A 46 38.86 10.39 8.55
CA ALA A 46 38.60 10.11 7.15
C ALA A 46 37.81 8.80 6.93
N THR A 47 38.08 7.77 7.73
CA THR A 47 37.39 6.47 7.67
C THR A 47 35.94 6.60 8.12
N TRP A 48 35.68 7.36 9.20
CA TRP A 48 34.33 7.63 9.67
C TRP A 48 33.52 8.45 8.66
N VAL A 49 34.12 9.50 8.10
CA VAL A 49 33.47 10.33 7.07
C VAL A 49 33.19 9.50 5.81
N GLY A 50 34.14 8.65 5.39
CA GLY A 50 33.94 7.75 4.26
C GLY A 50 32.83 6.72 4.51
N ALA A 51 32.79 6.10 5.69
CA ALA A 51 31.78 5.12 6.06
C ALA A 51 30.37 5.75 6.15
N THR A 52 30.26 6.92 6.78
CA THR A 52 28.98 7.64 6.89
C THR A 52 28.48 8.13 5.53
N ALA A 53 29.37 8.65 4.67
CA ALA A 53 29.01 9.04 3.30
C ALA A 53 28.53 7.85 2.47
N THR A 54 29.21 6.70 2.57
CA THR A 54 28.82 5.46 1.89
C THR A 54 27.46 4.94 2.39
N GLY A 55 27.23 4.97 3.71
CA GLY A 55 25.95 4.59 4.31
C GLY A 55 24.79 5.49 3.86
N LEU A 56 25.02 6.80 3.78
CA LEU A 56 24.02 7.75 3.29
C LEU A 56 23.74 7.55 1.79
N ALA A 57 24.77 7.31 0.98
CA ALA A 57 24.61 7.01 -0.44
C ALA A 57 23.79 5.73 -0.66
N ALA A 58 24.08 4.67 0.10
CA ALA A 58 23.31 3.43 0.07
C ALA A 58 21.84 3.64 0.48
N LEU A 59 21.58 4.46 1.51
CA LEU A 59 20.23 4.80 1.94
C LEU A 59 19.46 5.57 0.86
N ILE A 60 20.09 6.58 0.25
CA ILE A 60 19.49 7.37 -0.83
C ILE A 60 19.17 6.45 -2.01
N ALA A 61 20.10 5.59 -2.42
CA ALA A 61 19.89 4.61 -3.48
C ALA A 61 18.72 3.66 -3.17
N ALA A 62 18.60 3.20 -1.92
CA ALA A 62 17.46 2.37 -1.50
C ALA A 62 16.13 3.13 -1.58
N ILE A 63 16.10 4.41 -1.18
CA ILE A 63 14.91 5.25 -1.25
C ILE A 63 14.52 5.53 -2.70
N THR A 64 15.46 5.94 -3.55
CA THR A 64 15.18 6.23 -4.98
C THR A 64 14.71 4.97 -5.70
N TYR A 65 15.33 3.82 -5.44
CA TYR A 65 14.87 2.53 -5.95
C TYR A 65 13.44 2.22 -5.50
N ALA A 66 13.13 2.41 -4.21
CA ALA A 66 11.79 2.16 -3.68
C ALA A 66 10.73 3.10 -4.27
N LEU A 67 11.08 4.36 -4.56
CA LEU A 67 10.20 5.34 -5.20
C LEU A 67 10.00 5.03 -6.69
N GLY A 68 11.08 4.72 -7.43
CA GLY A 68 11.02 4.34 -8.85
C GLY A 68 10.10 3.13 -9.07
N ARG A 69 10.26 2.10 -8.24
CA ARG A 69 9.39 0.91 -8.26
C ARG A 69 7.93 1.20 -7.91
N ARG A 70 7.61 2.33 -7.27
CA ARG A 70 6.22 2.76 -7.07
C ARG A 70 5.70 3.42 -8.34
N GLY A 71 6.50 4.29 -8.97
CA GLY A 71 6.13 5.01 -10.19
C GLY A 71 5.78 4.08 -11.35
N GLU A 72 6.67 3.14 -11.69
CA GLU A 72 6.45 2.18 -12.80
C GLU A 72 5.13 1.42 -12.68
N LYS A 73 4.74 1.09 -11.44
CA LYS A 73 3.54 0.31 -11.17
C LYS A 73 2.28 1.16 -11.25
N TRP A 74 2.38 2.45 -10.99
CA TRP A 74 1.28 3.39 -11.25
C TRP A 74 1.17 3.71 -12.74
N ALA A 75 2.29 3.75 -13.47
CA ALA A 75 2.32 4.07 -14.89
C ALA A 75 1.46 3.11 -15.73
N GLN A 76 1.56 1.79 -15.50
CA GLN A 76 0.72 0.83 -16.23
C GLN A 76 -0.78 1.09 -16.00
N ALA A 77 -1.17 1.30 -14.74
CA ALA A 77 -2.57 1.42 -14.39
C ALA A 77 -3.19 2.75 -14.88
N GLN A 78 -2.37 3.80 -15.03
CA GLN A 78 -2.80 5.09 -15.60
C GLN A 78 -3.08 5.03 -17.10
N LEU A 79 -2.56 4.04 -17.82
CA LEU A 79 -2.82 3.83 -19.25
C LEU A 79 -4.15 3.10 -19.51
N VAL A 80 -4.83 2.66 -18.46
CA VAL A 80 -6.19 2.12 -18.56
C VAL A 80 -7.18 3.28 -18.44
N TYR A 81 -7.94 3.52 -19.50
CA TYR A 81 -8.96 4.56 -19.54
C TYR A 81 -10.31 3.97 -19.91
N PHE A 82 -11.34 4.75 -19.64
CA PHE A 82 -12.73 4.31 -19.67
C PHE A 82 -13.51 5.32 -20.48
N GLU A 83 -14.16 4.85 -21.54
CA GLU A 83 -14.95 5.70 -22.42
C GLU A 83 -16.37 5.13 -22.58
N PRO A 84 -17.40 5.99 -22.68
CA PRO A 84 -18.71 5.54 -23.10
C PRO A 84 -18.62 5.08 -24.56
N GLY A 85 -18.94 3.82 -24.81
CA GLY A 85 -19.01 3.23 -26.14
C GLY A 85 -20.38 3.42 -26.79
N ALA A 86 -20.52 2.87 -28.00
CA ALA A 86 -21.81 2.77 -28.68
C ALA A 86 -22.77 1.82 -27.94
N ASP A 87 -24.08 1.95 -28.23
CA ASP A 87 -25.13 1.02 -27.79
C ASP A 87 -25.25 0.81 -26.26
N ALA A 88 -25.10 1.88 -25.48
CA ALA A 88 -25.16 1.83 -24.02
C ALA A 88 -24.16 0.83 -23.42
N MET A 89 -22.97 0.75 -24.01
CA MET A 89 -21.83 0.02 -23.46
C MET A 89 -20.79 1.01 -22.96
N TYR A 90 -20.01 0.60 -21.97
CA TYR A 90 -18.77 1.25 -21.56
C TYR A 90 -17.61 0.40 -22.04
N GLU A 91 -16.61 1.07 -22.61
CA GLU A 91 -15.39 0.42 -23.10
C GLU A 91 -14.24 0.71 -22.12
N VAL A 92 -13.51 -0.35 -21.81
CA VAL A 92 -12.32 -0.32 -20.98
C VAL A 92 -11.13 -0.59 -21.88
N HIS A 93 -10.36 0.45 -22.17
CA HIS A 93 -9.21 0.35 -23.08
C HIS A 93 -7.93 0.16 -22.29
N ASN A 94 -7.11 -0.78 -22.74
CA ASN A 94 -5.77 -0.98 -22.19
C ASN A 94 -4.71 -0.44 -23.16
N ARG A 95 -4.23 0.81 -22.96
CA ARG A 95 -3.10 1.36 -23.74
C ARG A 95 -1.74 1.00 -23.17
N SER A 96 -1.67 0.09 -22.19
CA SER A 96 -0.38 -0.36 -21.68
C SER A 96 0.21 -1.45 -22.57
N ASP A 97 1.54 -1.55 -22.56
CA ASP A 97 2.34 -2.59 -23.21
C ASP A 97 2.11 -3.99 -22.61
N LYS A 98 1.30 -4.09 -21.55
CA LYS A 98 1.09 -5.29 -20.75
C LYS A 98 -0.40 -5.59 -20.62
N PRO A 99 -0.80 -6.86 -20.56
CA PRO A 99 -2.18 -7.20 -20.35
C PRO A 99 -2.65 -6.81 -18.94
N ILE A 100 -3.95 -6.55 -18.82
CA ILE A 100 -4.67 -6.50 -17.54
C ILE A 100 -5.58 -7.71 -17.41
N VAL A 101 -5.79 -8.18 -16.20
CA VAL A 101 -6.55 -9.41 -15.92
C VAL A 101 -7.64 -9.16 -14.89
N ASP A 102 -8.62 -10.07 -14.81
CA ASP A 102 -9.72 -10.03 -13.84
C ASP A 102 -10.50 -8.71 -13.84
N VAL A 103 -10.90 -8.26 -15.04
CA VAL A 103 -11.61 -7.00 -15.22
C VAL A 103 -13.10 -7.19 -14.93
N ARG A 104 -13.60 -6.43 -13.96
CA ARG A 104 -14.98 -6.52 -13.48
C ARG A 104 -15.57 -5.17 -13.11
N ALA A 105 -16.86 -5.01 -13.34
CA ALA A 105 -17.63 -3.92 -12.76
C ALA A 105 -18.09 -4.32 -11.35
N VAL A 106 -17.97 -3.42 -10.39
CA VAL A 106 -18.37 -3.62 -8.99
C VAL A 106 -19.28 -2.49 -8.57
N LEU A 107 -20.48 -2.84 -8.14
CA LEU A 107 -21.46 -1.92 -7.59
C LEU A 107 -21.33 -1.92 -6.07
N LYS A 108 -21.01 -0.75 -5.50
CA LYS A 108 -21.04 -0.54 -4.05
C LYS A 108 -22.17 0.43 -3.73
N ARG A 109 -22.84 0.25 -2.60
CA ARG A 109 -23.88 1.19 -2.18
C ARG A 109 -23.29 2.60 -2.05
N ARG A 110 -23.97 3.58 -2.65
CA ARG A 110 -23.58 4.98 -2.54
C ARG A 110 -23.82 5.45 -1.10
N SER A 111 -22.78 5.96 -0.45
CA SER A 111 -22.93 6.57 0.87
C SER A 111 -23.65 7.91 0.76
N LEU A 112 -24.36 8.33 1.80
CA LEU A 112 -25.01 9.65 1.85
C LEU A 112 -24.04 10.79 1.58
N TYR A 113 -22.82 10.69 2.11
CA TYR A 113 -21.78 11.67 1.84
C TYR A 113 -21.39 11.74 0.36
N SER A 114 -21.32 10.60 -0.32
CA SER A 114 -21.02 10.56 -1.76
C SER A 114 -22.20 11.12 -2.57
N ALA A 115 -23.44 10.77 -2.19
CA ALA A 115 -24.65 11.30 -2.83
C ALA A 115 -24.79 12.82 -2.67
N ALA A 116 -24.54 13.34 -1.46
CA ALA A 116 -24.57 14.77 -1.16
C ALA A 116 -23.55 15.55 -1.99
N ARG A 117 -22.35 14.99 -2.20
CA ARG A 117 -21.30 15.63 -3.01
C ARG A 117 -21.66 15.77 -4.48
N VAL A 118 -22.45 14.84 -5.01
CA VAL A 118 -22.90 14.83 -6.42
C VAL A 118 -24.24 15.57 -6.58
N GLY A 119 -24.84 16.04 -5.49
CA GLY A 119 -26.15 16.73 -5.51
C GLY A 119 -27.33 15.81 -5.83
N SER A 120 -27.12 14.49 -5.91
CA SER A 120 -28.15 13.51 -6.25
C SER A 120 -28.54 12.67 -5.03
N TYR A 121 -29.39 13.24 -4.17
CA TYR A 121 -29.90 12.59 -2.96
C TYR A 121 -30.90 11.46 -3.27
N SER A 122 -31.66 11.60 -4.36
CA SER A 122 -32.60 10.58 -4.85
C SER A 122 -31.92 9.25 -5.17
N ASP A 123 -30.63 9.28 -5.49
CA ASP A 123 -29.84 8.13 -5.92
C ASP A 123 -29.05 7.48 -4.77
N SER A 124 -29.41 7.69 -3.50
CA SER A 124 -28.77 6.97 -2.39
C SER A 124 -29.63 5.77 -1.97
N VAL A 125 -29.00 4.61 -1.69
CA VAL A 125 -29.72 3.37 -1.28
C VAL A 125 -30.58 3.56 -0.03
N ILE A 126 -30.28 4.58 0.78
CA ILE A 126 -30.98 4.84 2.05
C ILE A 126 -32.38 5.44 1.81
N PHE A 127 -32.67 5.98 0.62
CA PHE A 127 -33.92 6.72 0.34
C PHE A 127 -34.87 6.04 -0.64
N ARG A 128 -34.96 4.70 -0.67
CA ARG A 128 -36.02 4.01 -1.44
C ARG A 128 -37.46 4.21 -0.90
N SER A 129 -37.66 5.20 -0.02
CA SER A 129 -38.98 5.64 0.46
C SER A 129 -39.18 7.12 0.10
N PRO A 130 -40.33 7.51 -0.49
CA PRO A 130 -40.54 8.82 -1.12
C PRO A 130 -40.62 10.03 -0.16
N THR A 131 -40.39 9.87 1.14
CA THR A 131 -40.70 10.89 2.16
C THR A 131 -39.53 11.69 2.71
N VAL A 132 -38.29 11.50 2.26
CA VAL A 132 -37.11 12.14 2.89
C VAL A 132 -36.43 13.21 2.01
N ALA A 133 -37.00 13.54 0.85
CA ALA A 133 -36.48 14.60 -0.02
C ALA A 133 -36.68 16.02 0.56
N SER A 134 -37.55 16.18 1.56
CA SER A 134 -37.73 17.43 2.29
C SER A 134 -37.07 17.32 3.67
N PHE A 135 -36.16 18.25 3.97
CA PHE A 135 -35.59 18.62 5.28
C PHE A 135 -34.16 18.11 5.62
N PRO A 136 -33.18 19.03 5.70
CA PRO A 136 -31.88 18.79 6.31
C PRO A 136 -31.97 19.02 7.82
N SER A 137 -32.77 18.24 8.54
CA SER A 137 -32.87 18.37 10.01
C SER A 137 -31.78 17.57 10.72
N TYR A 138 -31.48 17.90 11.98
CA TYR A 138 -30.57 17.12 12.81
C TYR A 138 -30.99 15.64 12.94
N GLU A 139 -32.30 15.37 12.89
CA GLU A 139 -32.91 14.04 12.81
C GLU A 139 -32.50 13.27 11.54
N PHE A 140 -32.31 13.96 10.41
CA PHE A 140 -31.75 13.38 9.17
C PHE A 140 -30.31 12.90 9.38
N TYR A 141 -29.48 13.69 10.06
CA TYR A 141 -28.09 13.29 10.35
C TYR A 141 -28.03 12.11 11.32
N LEU A 142 -28.91 12.06 12.32
CA LEU A 142 -28.98 10.96 13.27
C LEU A 142 -29.51 9.66 12.63
N SER A 143 -30.54 9.73 11.80
CA SER A 143 -31.06 8.57 11.04
C SER A 143 -30.05 8.06 10.00
N ALA A 144 -29.33 8.95 9.31
CA ALA A 144 -28.19 8.62 8.46
C ALA A 144 -27.07 7.88 9.22
N LYS A 145 -26.75 8.36 10.43
CA LYS A 145 -25.74 7.78 11.33
C LYS A 145 -26.20 6.43 11.91
N GLN A 146 -27.49 6.27 12.23
CA GLN A 146 -28.09 5.00 12.67
C GLN A 146 -28.27 4.00 11.52
N GLY A 147 -28.51 4.46 10.30
CA GLY A 147 -28.52 3.62 9.08
C GLY A 147 -27.12 3.07 8.74
N HIS A 148 -26.05 3.80 9.10
CA HIS A 148 -24.68 3.32 8.99
C HIS A 148 -24.32 2.21 9.99
N SER A 149 -24.97 2.14 11.15
CA SER A 149 -24.68 1.12 12.18
C SER A 149 -25.43 -0.19 11.94
N ARG A 150 -26.57 -0.20 11.23
CA ARG A 150 -27.11 -1.43 10.64
C ARG A 150 -26.29 -1.80 9.41
N ARG A 151 -25.20 -2.54 9.65
CA ARG A 151 -24.45 -3.29 8.62
C ARG A 151 -25.37 -4.27 7.91
N LEU A 152 -26.21 -3.78 7.00
CA LEU A 152 -26.65 -4.57 5.87
C LEU A 152 -25.38 -4.80 5.05
N SER A 153 -24.64 -5.86 5.36
CA SER A 153 -23.62 -6.45 4.50
C SER A 153 -24.32 -6.93 3.21
N ALA A 154 -24.79 -5.99 2.40
CA ALA A 154 -25.08 -6.28 1.02
C ALA A 154 -23.72 -6.54 0.38
N THR A 155 -23.48 -7.81 0.09
CA THR A 155 -22.32 -8.25 -0.68
C THR A 155 -22.23 -7.36 -1.92
N PRO A 156 -21.09 -6.71 -2.19
CA PRO A 156 -20.91 -5.94 -3.41
C PRO A 156 -21.30 -6.82 -4.60
N GLN A 157 -22.17 -6.31 -5.46
CA GLN A 157 -22.49 -7.01 -6.69
C GLN A 157 -21.33 -6.78 -7.66
N SER A 158 -20.84 -7.84 -8.28
CA SER A 158 -19.74 -7.78 -9.22
C SER A 158 -20.05 -8.56 -10.48
N ASN A 159 -19.70 -8.01 -11.63
CA ASN A 159 -19.81 -8.66 -12.92
C ASN A 159 -18.45 -8.67 -13.62
N ARG A 160 -17.88 -9.86 -13.80
CA ARG A 160 -16.63 -10.05 -14.54
C ARG A 160 -16.96 -10.12 -16.03
N PHE A 161 -16.53 -9.15 -16.79
CA PHE A 161 -16.84 -9.06 -18.23
C PHE A 161 -15.63 -9.37 -19.12
N ALA A 162 -14.41 -9.31 -18.57
CA ALA A 162 -13.22 -9.77 -19.28
C ALA A 162 -12.26 -10.46 -18.31
N GLU A 163 -11.83 -11.67 -18.67
CA GLU A 163 -10.79 -12.38 -17.93
C GLU A 163 -9.42 -11.72 -18.14
N LYS A 164 -9.15 -11.28 -19.36
CA LYS A 164 -7.92 -10.64 -19.79
C LYS A 164 -8.24 -9.62 -20.88
N ILE A 165 -7.59 -8.47 -20.84
CA ILE A 165 -7.59 -7.48 -21.92
C ILE A 165 -6.14 -7.30 -22.34
N GLU A 166 -5.83 -7.68 -23.59
CA GLU A 166 -4.50 -7.56 -24.18
C GLU A 166 -4.10 -6.08 -24.40
N PRO A 167 -2.81 -5.78 -24.62
CA PRO A 167 -2.35 -4.47 -25.05
C PRO A 167 -3.14 -3.97 -26.27
N ASP A 168 -3.53 -2.69 -26.24
CA ASP A 168 -4.29 -2.00 -27.29
C ASP A 168 -5.68 -2.58 -27.59
N HIS A 169 -6.20 -3.45 -26.73
CA HIS A 169 -7.55 -3.99 -26.83
C HIS A 169 -8.51 -3.33 -25.83
N ALA A 170 -9.80 -3.49 -26.10
CA ALA A 170 -10.87 -2.99 -25.25
C ALA A 170 -11.79 -4.12 -24.78
N GLY A 171 -12.21 -4.05 -23.52
CA GLY A 171 -13.29 -4.86 -22.96
C GLY A 171 -14.57 -4.04 -22.89
N LYS A 172 -15.74 -4.66 -23.13
CA LYS A 172 -17.03 -3.98 -23.07
C LYS A 172 -17.85 -4.41 -21.86
N VAL A 173 -18.50 -3.46 -21.21
CA VAL A 173 -19.43 -3.70 -20.11
C VAL A 173 -20.73 -2.94 -20.33
N LYS A 174 -21.88 -3.56 -20.06
CA LYS A 174 -23.19 -2.92 -20.21
C LYS A 174 -23.30 -1.69 -19.29
N ALA A 175 -23.89 -0.59 -19.79
CA ALA A 175 -24.12 0.62 -19.00
C ALA A 175 -24.99 0.38 -17.77
N ASP A 176 -25.85 -0.64 -17.77
CA ASP A 176 -26.63 -1.07 -16.60
C ASP A 176 -25.75 -1.47 -15.39
N TRP A 177 -24.47 -1.77 -15.59
CA TRP A 177 -23.52 -2.04 -14.50
C TRP A 177 -22.73 -0.80 -14.08
N ILE A 178 -22.89 0.30 -14.80
CA ILE A 178 -22.19 1.57 -14.59
C ILE A 178 -23.13 2.61 -13.97
N HIS A 179 -24.36 2.69 -14.48
CA HIS A 179 -25.38 3.65 -14.04
C HIS A 179 -26.51 2.95 -13.31
N VAL A 180 -26.28 2.60 -12.03
CA VAL A 180 -27.31 2.02 -11.18
C VAL A 180 -27.68 3.00 -10.08
N ASN A 181 -28.93 3.47 -10.09
CA ASN A 181 -29.46 4.34 -9.05
C ASN A 181 -29.29 3.70 -7.67
N GLY A 182 -28.78 4.46 -6.70
CA GLY A 182 -28.43 3.93 -5.39
C GLY A 182 -26.96 3.53 -5.26
N TYR A 183 -26.28 3.19 -6.36
CA TYR A 183 -24.96 2.58 -6.31
C TYR A 183 -23.90 3.48 -6.91
N LYS A 184 -22.68 3.27 -6.44
CA LYS A 184 -21.46 3.80 -7.01
C LYS A 184 -20.77 2.66 -7.75
N SER A 185 -20.57 2.86 -9.03
CA SER A 185 -19.91 1.90 -9.91
C SER A 185 -18.40 2.08 -9.85
N TYR A 186 -17.72 0.95 -9.87
CA TYR A 186 -16.29 0.86 -9.92
C TYR A 186 -15.88 -0.15 -10.97
N ILE A 187 -14.78 0.11 -11.65
CA ILE A 187 -14.14 -0.91 -12.48
C ILE A 187 -12.90 -1.38 -11.75
N GLU A 188 -12.90 -2.66 -11.40
CA GLU A 188 -11.75 -3.32 -10.79
C GLU A 188 -11.02 -4.13 -11.84
N PHE A 189 -9.69 -4.08 -11.81
CA PHE A 189 -8.82 -4.88 -12.66
C PHE A 189 -7.54 -5.20 -11.90
N ARG A 190 -6.80 -6.19 -12.38
CA ARG A 190 -5.50 -6.58 -11.83
C ARG A 190 -4.42 -6.36 -12.87
N ASP A 191 -3.34 -5.71 -12.45
CA ASP A 191 -2.15 -5.51 -13.30
C ASP A 191 -1.31 -6.79 -13.42
N VAL A 192 -0.32 -6.79 -14.31
CA VAL A 192 0.58 -7.94 -14.51
C VAL A 192 1.43 -8.23 -13.25
N HIS A 193 1.54 -7.25 -12.36
CA HIS A 193 2.26 -7.36 -11.08
C HIS A 193 1.37 -7.88 -9.94
N GLY A 194 0.14 -8.30 -10.23
CA GLY A 194 -0.80 -8.89 -9.29
C GLY A 194 -1.47 -7.90 -8.34
N ARG A 195 -1.38 -6.59 -8.59
CA ARG A 195 -2.07 -5.56 -7.81
C ARG A 195 -3.46 -5.33 -8.36
N ASP A 196 -4.40 -5.24 -7.44
CA ASP A 196 -5.76 -4.88 -7.77
C ASP A 196 -5.90 -3.35 -7.78
N TRP A 197 -6.46 -2.84 -8.86
CA TRP A 197 -6.77 -1.43 -9.08
C TRP A 197 -8.28 -1.26 -9.11
N GLN A 198 -8.73 -0.06 -8.76
CA GLN A 198 -10.13 0.32 -8.75
C GLN A 198 -10.26 1.71 -9.36
N PHE A 199 -10.95 1.78 -10.48
CA PHE A 199 -11.36 3.03 -11.09
C PHE A 199 -12.76 3.41 -10.59
N ASP A 200 -12.87 4.61 -10.04
CA ASP A 200 -14.14 5.22 -9.64
C ASP A 200 -14.74 5.92 -10.85
N VAL A 201 -15.80 5.36 -11.44
CA VAL A 201 -16.35 5.85 -12.72
C VAL A 201 -16.90 7.27 -12.59
N GLU A 202 -17.61 7.56 -11.49
CA GLU A 202 -18.19 8.89 -11.25
C GLU A 202 -17.13 9.97 -10.97
N ALA A 203 -16.04 9.60 -10.27
CA ALA A 203 -14.99 10.54 -9.91
C ALA A 203 -13.83 10.55 -10.91
N GLU A 204 -13.92 9.74 -11.97
CA GLU A 204 -12.89 9.48 -12.98
C GLU A 204 -11.50 9.26 -12.37
N ARG A 205 -11.47 8.55 -11.23
CA ARG A 205 -10.26 8.46 -10.40
C ARG A 205 -9.83 7.05 -10.17
N LEU A 206 -8.62 6.74 -10.63
CA LEU A 206 -7.93 5.50 -10.34
C LEU A 206 -7.39 5.47 -8.91
N ARG A 207 -7.59 4.36 -8.22
CA ARG A 207 -7.07 4.12 -6.86
C ARG A 207 -6.56 2.67 -6.74
N PRO A 208 -5.49 2.45 -5.96
CA PRO A 208 -5.10 1.09 -5.61
C PRO A 208 -6.16 0.49 -4.69
N LEU A 209 -6.63 -0.71 -5.02
CA LEU A 209 -7.60 -1.41 -4.19
C LEU A 209 -6.87 -1.95 -2.95
N LYS A 210 -7.16 -1.36 -1.79
CA LYS A 210 -6.67 -1.89 -0.51
C LYS A 210 -7.39 -3.21 -0.24
N ARG A 211 -6.73 -4.34 -0.50
CA ARG A 211 -7.22 -5.65 -0.02
C ARG A 211 -7.53 -5.52 1.46
N ARG A 212 -8.76 -5.84 1.86
CA ARG A 212 -9.06 -6.01 3.28
C ARG A 212 -8.05 -7.01 3.82
N PRO A 213 -7.30 -6.69 4.89
CA PRO A 213 -6.39 -7.64 5.46
C PRO A 213 -7.19 -8.91 5.76
N THR A 214 -6.79 -10.03 5.15
CA THR A 214 -7.31 -11.33 5.54
C THR A 214 -7.13 -11.46 7.06
N PHE A 215 -8.11 -12.03 7.76
CA PHE A 215 -8.15 -12.09 9.23
C PHE A 215 -6.83 -12.66 9.82
N LEU A 216 -6.16 -13.53 9.05
CA LEU A 216 -4.85 -14.11 9.35
C LEU A 216 -3.69 -13.09 9.35
N ARG A 217 -3.73 -12.06 8.49
CA ARG A 217 -2.69 -11.03 8.35
C ARG A 217 -2.78 -9.93 9.41
N LEU A 218 -3.94 -9.78 10.06
CA LEU A 218 -4.14 -8.83 11.16
C LEU A 218 -3.45 -9.28 12.46
N LYS A 219 -3.25 -10.60 12.65
CA LYS A 219 -2.57 -11.13 13.84
C LYS A 219 -1.04 -11.16 13.75
N SER A 220 -0.44 -10.92 12.58
CA SER A 220 0.97 -11.28 12.33
C SER A 220 1.93 -10.10 12.14
N LYS A 221 1.63 -8.89 12.64
CA LYS A 221 2.60 -7.79 12.67
C LYS A 221 3.11 -7.57 14.09
N PRO A 222 4.07 -8.40 14.57
CA PRO A 222 4.62 -8.28 15.92
C PRO A 222 5.19 -6.88 16.17
N TRP A 223 5.78 -6.25 15.15
CA TRP A 223 6.24 -4.87 15.24
C TRP A 223 5.11 -3.86 15.47
N TRP A 224 3.96 -4.01 14.80
CA TRP A 224 2.86 -3.06 14.99
C TRP A 224 2.23 -3.22 16.38
N ALA A 225 2.11 -4.47 16.86
CA ALA A 225 1.70 -4.74 18.23
C ALA A 225 2.70 -4.17 19.24
N ALA A 226 4.00 -4.42 19.05
CA ALA A 226 5.06 -3.89 19.92
C ALA A 226 5.10 -2.36 19.93
N TRP A 227 4.99 -1.70 18.77
CA TRP A 227 4.92 -0.25 18.68
C TRP A 227 3.65 0.31 19.32
N TRP A 228 2.50 -0.35 19.15
CA TRP A 228 1.25 0.05 19.77
C TRP A 228 1.31 -0.08 21.30
N ILE A 229 1.89 -1.18 21.81
CA ILE A 229 2.15 -1.40 23.24
C ILE A 229 3.10 -0.33 23.78
N ALA A 230 4.22 -0.09 23.11
CA ALA A 230 5.20 0.93 23.50
C ALA A 230 4.58 2.33 23.54
N LYS A 231 3.79 2.69 22.52
CA LYS A 231 3.08 3.98 22.46
C LYS A 231 2.09 4.13 23.62
N ASN A 232 1.30 3.10 23.92
CA ASN A 232 0.33 3.17 25.01
C ASN A 232 1.00 3.19 26.39
N ASN A 233 2.09 2.44 26.58
CA ASN A 233 2.89 2.49 27.80
C ASN A 233 3.49 3.89 28.01
N ALA A 234 4.03 4.51 26.96
CA ALA A 234 4.54 5.89 27.03
C ALA A 234 3.44 6.90 27.40
N ILE A 235 2.24 6.77 26.82
CA ILE A 235 1.10 7.64 27.16
C ILE A 235 0.63 7.41 28.61
N TYR A 236 0.61 6.16 29.08
CA TYR A 236 0.25 5.82 30.45
C TYR A 236 1.23 6.42 31.46
N ILE A 237 2.54 6.24 31.23
CA ILE A 237 3.60 6.83 32.05
C ILE A 237 3.50 8.35 32.02
N TRP A 238 3.31 8.97 30.86
CA TRP A 238 3.14 10.42 30.75
C TRP A 238 1.96 10.93 31.57
N ARG A 239 0.79 10.27 31.48
CA ARG A 239 -0.41 10.68 32.22
C ARG A 239 -0.27 10.51 33.73
N ASN A 240 0.36 9.44 34.19
CA ASN A 240 0.43 9.12 35.62
C ASN A 240 1.67 9.66 36.33
N CYS A 241 2.78 9.88 35.61
CA CYS A 241 4.03 10.34 36.21
C CYS A 241 4.32 11.82 35.95
N LEU A 242 3.85 12.39 34.83
CA LEU A 242 4.21 13.77 34.43
C LEU A 242 3.07 14.80 34.62
N TYR A 243 1.82 14.36 34.85
CA TYR A 243 0.65 15.24 34.94
C TYR A 243 -0.05 15.27 36.31
N HIS A 244 0.69 15.06 37.40
CA HIS A 244 0.23 15.40 38.75
C HIS A 244 0.89 16.69 39.23
N PRO A 245 0.35 17.88 38.92
CA PRO A 245 0.87 19.14 39.45
C PRO A 245 0.83 19.21 40.99
N ASN A 246 0.06 18.33 41.66
CA ASN A 246 -0.10 18.30 43.11
C ASN A 246 0.42 17.01 43.80
N GLY A 247 1.22 16.18 43.11
CA GLY A 247 2.01 15.11 43.74
C GLY A 247 1.24 14.04 44.54
N LYS A 248 -0.07 13.87 44.36
CA LYS A 248 -0.85 12.83 45.05
C LYS A 248 -1.60 11.95 44.05
N PRO A 249 -1.37 10.62 44.05
CA PRO A 249 -2.15 9.69 43.23
C PRO A 249 -3.61 9.64 43.71
N PRO A 250 -4.58 9.39 42.82
CA PRO A 250 -5.97 9.18 43.22
C PRO A 250 -6.09 7.92 44.08
N ARG A 251 -6.85 8.02 45.18
CA ARG A 251 -7.29 6.88 45.99
C ARG A 251 -8.40 6.12 45.30
#